data_AF-A0AAD2HFF1-F1
#
_entry.id   AF-A0AAD2HFF1-F1
#
_cell.length_a   1.000
_cell.length_b   1.000
_cell.length_c   1.000
_cell.angle_alpha   90.00
_cell.angle_beta   90.00
_cell.angle_gamma   90.00
#
_symmetry.space_group_name_H-M   'P 1'
#
loop_
_entity.id
_entity.type
_entity.pdbx_description
1 polymer ?
#
loop_
_entity_poly.entity_id
_entity_poly.type
_entity_poly.pdbx_seq_one_letter_code
_entity_poly.pdbx_strand_id
1 'polypeptide(L)'
;MFHDPDLRRTTDSQGQIRERRWYGAEGMEHVRTRKEPHQAIPTFAETIALLMLPENQHVGFNVDVKVQNDPARLFALMHSIISSQPEWETRLAPRILLGLWHPSFIDPAKEFLPYCRRSHIGDSPSLARTYFWKDCDVFSMAFGSLTSADGE
;
A
#
# COMPACT_ATOMS: atom_id res chain seq x y z
N MET A 1 -4.37 -5.95 4.46
CA MET A 1 -4.10 -5.69 3.03
C MET A 1 -5.39 -5.90 2.25
N PHE A 2 -6.05 -4.83 1.81
CA PHE A 2 -7.36 -4.91 1.17
C PHE A 2 -7.58 -3.70 0.26
N HIS A 3 -8.26 -3.90 -0.87
CA HIS A 3 -8.43 -2.84 -1.88
C HIS A 3 -9.54 -1.86 -1.51
N ASP A 4 -10.74 -2.38 -1.26
CA ASP A 4 -11.92 -1.54 -0.99
C ASP A 4 -11.94 -1.08 0.46
N PRO A 5 -12.55 0.07 0.76
CA PRO A 5 -12.79 0.46 2.15
C PRO A 5 -13.86 -0.42 2.84
N ASP A 6 -14.61 -1.21 2.07
CA ASP A 6 -15.73 -2.04 2.52
C ASP A 6 -15.49 -3.52 2.21
N LEU A 7 -15.85 -4.40 3.15
CA LEU A 7 -15.59 -5.84 3.07
C LEU A 7 -16.47 -6.57 2.03
N ARG A 8 -17.63 -6.01 1.66
CA ARG A 8 -18.71 -6.74 0.97
C ARG A 8 -18.36 -7.28 -0.41
N ARG A 9 -17.42 -6.68 -1.16
CA ARG A 9 -17.21 -7.11 -2.56
C ARG A 9 -16.56 -8.49 -2.62
N THR A 10 -15.58 -8.75 -1.77
CA THR A 10 -14.71 -9.94 -1.90
C THR A 10 -14.73 -10.88 -0.71
N THR A 11 -15.44 -10.54 0.39
CA THR A 11 -15.49 -11.39 1.59
C THR A 11 -16.90 -11.76 2.03
N ASP A 12 -17.00 -12.73 2.91
CA ASP A 12 -18.22 -13.18 3.58
C ASP A 12 -18.76 -12.18 4.64
N SER A 13 -18.09 -11.04 4.81
CA SER A 13 -18.45 -10.02 5.81
C SER A 13 -19.00 -8.74 5.19
N GLN A 14 -19.40 -7.80 6.05
CA GLN A 14 -19.97 -6.51 5.65
C GLN A 14 -19.46 -5.35 6.50
N GLY A 15 -19.56 -4.14 5.95
CA GLY A 15 -19.26 -2.89 6.62
C GLY A 15 -17.89 -2.32 6.25
N GLN A 16 -17.66 -1.09 6.72
CA GLN A 16 -16.43 -0.35 6.48
C GLN A 16 -15.31 -0.89 7.36
N ILE A 17 -14.13 -1.14 6.78
CA ILE A 17 -12.96 -1.69 7.50
C ILE A 17 -12.59 -0.80 8.70
N ARG A 18 -12.67 0.53 8.54
CA ARG A 18 -12.34 1.51 9.59
C ARG A 18 -13.28 1.44 10.82
N GLU A 19 -14.45 0.84 10.68
CA GLU A 19 -15.48 0.73 11.73
C GLU A 19 -15.45 -0.64 12.42
N ARG A 20 -14.60 -1.56 11.95
CA ARG A 20 -14.50 -2.92 12.48
C ARG A 20 -13.27 -3.07 13.37
N ARG A 21 -13.39 -3.92 14.39
CA ARG A 21 -12.23 -4.37 15.19
C ARG A 21 -11.58 -5.57 14.51
N TRP A 22 -10.25 -5.65 14.63
CA TRP A 22 -9.51 -6.80 14.11
C TRP A 22 -9.78 -8.06 14.94
N TYR A 23 -9.65 -7.96 16.26
CA TYR A 23 -9.79 -9.07 17.20
C TYR A 23 -11.18 -9.14 17.85
N GLY A 24 -11.55 -10.34 18.30
CA GLY A 24 -12.73 -10.63 19.11
C GLY A 24 -13.72 -11.56 18.41
N ALA A 25 -14.81 -11.94 19.08
CA ALA A 25 -15.78 -12.90 18.54
C ALA A 25 -16.33 -12.52 17.14
N GLU A 26 -16.48 -11.21 16.88
CA GLU A 26 -16.91 -10.63 15.59
C GLU A 26 -15.74 -9.94 14.83
N GLY A 27 -14.50 -10.31 15.18
CA GLY A 27 -13.28 -9.70 14.68
C GLY A 27 -13.04 -9.98 13.19
N MET A 28 -12.38 -9.05 12.51
CA MET A 28 -11.98 -9.24 11.12
C MET A 28 -11.03 -10.42 10.90
N GLU A 29 -10.36 -10.93 11.95
CA GLU A 29 -9.54 -12.15 11.88
C GLU A 29 -10.32 -13.40 11.43
N HIS A 30 -11.64 -13.41 11.61
CA HIS A 30 -12.52 -14.51 11.19
C HIS A 30 -13.05 -14.37 9.75
N VAL A 31 -12.90 -13.20 9.13
CA VAL A 31 -13.43 -12.92 7.79
C VAL A 31 -12.70 -13.74 6.72
N ARG A 32 -13.44 -14.24 5.73
CA ARG A 32 -12.90 -15.04 4.64
C ARG A 32 -13.29 -14.52 3.26
N THR A 33 -12.42 -14.74 2.27
CA THR A 33 -12.74 -14.44 0.87
C THR A 33 -13.91 -15.28 0.39
N ARG A 34 -14.77 -14.72 -0.47
CA ARG A 34 -15.93 -15.45 -1.03
C ARG A 34 -15.53 -16.57 -1.99
N LYS A 35 -14.49 -16.34 -2.78
CA LYS A 35 -14.02 -17.31 -3.78
C LYS A 35 -13.22 -18.41 -3.10
N GLU A 36 -13.46 -19.66 -3.51
CA GLU A 36 -12.68 -20.80 -3.06
C GLU A 36 -11.26 -20.83 -3.70
N PRO A 37 -10.24 -21.30 -2.97
CA PRO A 37 -10.31 -21.68 -1.55
C PRO A 37 -10.46 -20.44 -0.65
N HIS A 38 -11.34 -20.51 0.35
CA HIS A 38 -11.57 -19.40 1.28
C HIS A 38 -10.29 -19.06 2.04
N GLN A 39 -9.83 -17.81 1.94
CA GLN A 39 -8.61 -17.31 2.57
C GLN A 39 -8.93 -16.23 3.61
N ALA A 40 -8.11 -16.13 4.65
CA ALA A 40 -8.14 -14.98 5.55
C ALA A 40 -7.62 -13.71 4.84
N ILE A 41 -7.97 -12.54 5.37
CA ILE A 41 -7.38 -11.28 4.91
C ILE A 41 -5.98 -11.17 5.51
N PRO A 42 -4.90 -11.05 4.72
CA PRO A 42 -3.57 -10.90 5.27
C PRO A 42 -3.37 -9.51 5.88
N THR A 43 -2.73 -9.46 7.04
CA THR A 43 -2.22 -8.23 7.65
C THR A 43 -0.97 -7.73 6.90
N PHE A 44 -0.61 -6.48 7.13
CA PHE A 44 0.66 -5.96 6.60
C PHE A 44 1.86 -6.71 7.21
N ALA A 45 1.82 -7.05 8.50
CA ALA A 45 2.86 -7.81 9.18
C ALA A 45 3.06 -9.21 8.58
N GLU A 46 1.99 -9.96 8.33
CA GLU A 46 2.06 -11.26 7.66
C GLU A 46 2.58 -11.14 6.23
N THR A 47 2.21 -10.07 5.53
CA THR A 47 2.72 -9.81 4.17
C THR A 47 4.22 -9.53 4.19
N ILE A 48 4.70 -8.73 5.13
CA ILE A 48 6.14 -8.47 5.31
C ILE A 48 6.88 -9.76 5.68
N ALA A 49 6.35 -10.57 6.61
CA ALA A 49 6.94 -11.85 6.97
C ALA A 49 7.05 -12.79 5.75
N LEU A 50 6.00 -12.86 4.93
CA LEU A 50 6.00 -13.64 3.69
C LEU A 50 7.08 -13.16 2.72
N LEU A 51 7.27 -11.84 2.56
CA LEU A 51 8.29 -11.25 1.69
C LEU A 51 9.72 -11.47 2.22
N MET A 52 9.87 -11.74 3.51
CA MET A 52 11.16 -12.00 4.14
C MET A 52 11.62 -13.46 4.04
N LEU A 53 10.73 -14.38 3.64
CA LEU A 53 11.12 -15.77 3.36
C LEU A 53 12.24 -15.81 2.30
N PRO A 54 13.27 -16.68 2.47
CA PRO A 54 14.42 -16.74 1.55
C PRO A 54 14.04 -16.87 0.08
N GLU A 55 13.03 -17.68 -0.23
CA GLU A 55 12.51 -17.91 -1.56
C GLU A 55 11.84 -16.67 -2.17
N ASN A 56 11.36 -15.73 -1.35
CA ASN A 56 10.58 -14.55 -1.78
C ASN A 56 11.42 -13.27 -1.87
N GLN A 57 12.74 -13.33 -1.63
CA GLN A 57 13.58 -12.13 -1.59
C GLN A 57 13.80 -11.47 -2.97
N HIS A 58 13.41 -12.16 -4.04
CA HIS A 58 13.40 -11.62 -5.39
C HIS A 58 12.17 -10.74 -5.69
N VAL A 59 11.14 -10.75 -4.83
CA VAL A 59 9.86 -10.08 -5.09
C VAL A 59 9.91 -8.61 -4.67
N GLY A 60 9.53 -7.71 -5.59
CA GLY A 60 9.24 -6.31 -5.30
C GLY A 60 7.82 -6.12 -4.77
N PHE A 61 7.61 -5.16 -3.87
CA PHE A 61 6.34 -4.91 -3.22
C PHE A 61 5.86 -3.47 -3.46
N ASN A 62 4.85 -3.33 -4.32
CA ASN A 62 4.18 -2.06 -4.57
C ASN A 62 2.96 -1.92 -3.66
N VAL A 63 2.96 -0.91 -2.79
CA VAL A 63 1.93 -0.70 -1.76
C VAL A 63 1.11 0.54 -2.10
N ASP A 64 -0.14 0.33 -2.52
CA ASP A 64 -1.11 1.40 -2.74
C ASP A 64 -1.63 1.95 -1.40
N VAL A 65 -1.35 3.23 -1.14
CA VAL A 65 -1.78 3.95 0.06
C VAL A 65 -3.06 4.71 -0.24
N LYS A 66 -4.16 4.28 0.41
CA LYS A 66 -5.48 4.87 0.21
C LYS A 66 -5.66 6.20 0.95
N VAL A 67 -6.31 7.15 0.29
CA VAL A 67 -6.47 8.55 0.75
C VAL A 67 -7.24 8.72 2.06
N GLN A 68 -8.00 7.71 2.49
CA GLN A 68 -8.80 7.75 3.72
C GLN A 68 -7.98 7.49 5.00
N ASN A 69 -6.71 7.12 4.88
CA ASN A 69 -5.85 6.85 6.02
C ASN A 69 -5.25 8.13 6.59
N ASP A 70 -5.03 8.16 7.91
CA ASP A 70 -4.15 9.15 8.53
C ASP A 70 -2.69 8.82 8.15
N PRO A 71 -1.99 9.70 7.40
CA PRO A 71 -0.70 9.36 6.82
C PRO A 71 0.40 9.15 7.86
N ALA A 72 0.45 9.99 8.91
CA ALA A 72 1.46 9.89 9.95
C ALA A 72 1.31 8.58 10.74
N ARG A 73 0.09 8.27 11.20
CA ARG A 73 -0.18 7.00 11.89
C ARG A 73 0.09 5.80 11.00
N LEU A 74 -0.33 5.84 9.73
CA LEU A 74 -0.13 4.72 8.81
C LEU A 74 1.36 4.44 8.60
N PHE A 75 2.15 5.46 8.25
CA PHE A 75 3.56 5.26 7.95
C PHE A 75 4.40 4.96 9.19
N ALA A 76 4.06 5.51 10.36
CA ALA A 76 4.69 5.11 11.62
C ALA A 76 4.47 3.63 11.94
N LEU A 77 3.25 3.11 11.74
CA LEU A 77 2.95 1.68 11.93
C LEU A 77 3.67 0.80 10.90
N MET A 78 3.72 1.25 9.63
CA MET A 78 4.48 0.54 8.61
C MET A 78 5.97 0.49 8.93
N HIS A 79 6.55 1.61 9.38
CA HIS A 79 7.95 1.68 9.79
C HIS A 79 8.23 0.67 10.89
N SER A 80 7.43 0.69 11.97
CA SER A 80 7.56 -0.25 13.09
C SER A 80 7.56 -1.72 12.66
N ILE A 81 6.69 -2.08 11.70
CA ILE A 81 6.62 -3.45 11.18
C ILE A 81 7.83 -3.77 10.28
N ILE A 82 8.19 -2.88 9.37
CA ILE A 82 9.33 -3.07 8.45
C ILE A 82 10.63 -3.20 9.25
N SER A 83 10.89 -2.26 10.16
CA SER A 83 12.13 -2.19 10.93
C SER A 83 12.27 -3.28 12.00
N SER A 84 11.20 -4.02 12.28
CA SER A 84 11.25 -5.21 13.14
C SER A 84 11.88 -6.42 12.46
N GLN A 85 12.02 -6.41 11.13
CA GLN A 85 12.61 -7.53 10.40
C GLN A 85 14.14 -7.48 10.44
N PRO A 86 14.83 -8.64 10.49
CA PRO A 86 16.29 -8.67 10.44
C PRO A 86 16.80 -8.16 9.09
N GLU A 87 17.84 -7.31 9.13
CA GLU A 87 18.49 -6.74 7.93
C GLU A 87 17.50 -6.05 6.98
N TRP A 88 16.44 -5.45 7.52
CA TRP A 88 15.36 -4.87 6.72
C TRP A 88 15.86 -3.78 5.78
N GLU A 89 16.90 -3.03 6.18
CA GLU A 89 17.48 -1.93 5.40
C GLU A 89 17.99 -2.40 4.03
N THR A 90 18.52 -3.62 3.96
CA THR A 90 19.14 -4.17 2.74
C THR A 90 18.26 -5.23 2.09
N ARG A 91 17.56 -6.05 2.89
CA ARG A 91 16.77 -7.19 2.40
C ARG A 91 15.32 -6.86 2.13
N LEU A 92 14.78 -5.75 2.65
CA LEU A 92 13.35 -5.43 2.54
C LEU A 92 13.10 -4.05 1.95
N ALA A 93 13.63 -3.00 2.58
CA ALA A 93 13.39 -1.61 2.21
C ALA A 93 13.58 -1.30 0.72
N PRO A 94 14.66 -1.76 0.04
CA PRO A 94 14.87 -1.46 -1.38
C PRO A 94 13.79 -2.07 -2.30
N ARG A 95 13.03 -3.05 -1.80
CA ARG A 95 11.98 -3.75 -2.55
C ARG A 95 10.61 -3.11 -2.38
N ILE A 96 10.45 -2.14 -1.47
CA ILE A 96 9.15 -1.49 -1.21
C ILE A 96 9.03 -0.21 -2.05
N LEU A 97 7.95 -0.12 -2.82
CA LEU A 97 7.53 1.07 -3.54
C LEU A 97 6.19 1.56 -2.97
N LEU A 98 6.15 2.78 -2.46
CA LEU A 98 4.93 3.38 -1.90
C LEU A 98 4.15 4.12 -3.00
N GLY A 99 2.96 3.63 -3.33
CA GLY A 99 2.03 4.26 -4.26
C GLY A 99 1.16 5.32 -3.58
N LEU A 100 1.36 6.58 -3.96
CA LEU A 100 0.71 7.75 -3.38
C LEU A 100 -0.31 8.36 -4.35
N TRP A 101 -1.56 8.44 -3.91
CA TRP A 101 -2.64 9.10 -4.66
C TRP A 101 -2.77 10.58 -4.36
N HIS A 102 -2.36 11.04 -3.17
CA HIS A 102 -2.62 12.40 -2.69
C HIS A 102 -1.35 13.07 -2.14
N PRO A 103 -1.09 14.37 -2.44
CA PRO A 103 0.15 15.05 -2.04
C PRO A 103 0.39 15.10 -0.53
N SER A 104 -0.68 15.08 0.29
CA SER A 104 -0.56 15.07 1.76
C SER A 104 0.18 13.86 2.33
N PHE A 105 0.42 12.82 1.52
CA PHE A 105 1.17 11.64 1.93
C PHE A 105 2.68 11.77 1.65
N ILE A 106 3.11 12.78 0.88
CA ILE A 106 4.52 12.95 0.49
C ILE A 106 5.38 13.21 1.72
N ASP A 107 5.10 14.26 2.48
CA ASP A 107 5.94 14.63 3.63
C ASP A 107 5.96 13.55 4.71
N PRO A 108 4.81 12.97 5.13
CA PRO A 108 4.83 11.86 6.07
C PRO A 108 5.57 10.62 5.54
N ALA A 109 5.49 10.31 4.24
CA ALA A 109 6.25 9.19 3.69
C ALA A 109 7.76 9.45 3.74
N LYS A 110 8.20 10.70 3.51
CA LYS A 110 9.62 11.07 3.62
C LYS A 110 10.10 11.08 5.08
N GLU A 111 9.24 11.49 6.01
CA GLU A 111 9.56 11.51 7.44
C GLU A 111 9.70 10.10 8.03
N PHE A 112 8.68 9.25 7.85
CA PHE A 112 8.62 7.95 8.52
C PHE A 112 9.25 6.82 7.70
N LEU A 113 9.27 6.92 6.37
CA LEU A 113 9.77 5.89 5.47
C LEU A 113 10.77 6.48 4.45
N PRO A 114 11.81 7.22 4.87
CA PRO A 114 12.74 7.90 3.97
C PRO A 114 13.46 6.94 3.00
N TYR A 115 13.63 5.69 3.43
CA TYR A 115 14.29 4.61 2.70
C TYR A 115 13.43 3.98 1.58
N CYS A 116 12.11 4.18 1.61
CA CYS A 116 11.23 3.65 0.57
C CYS A 116 11.24 4.58 -0.64
N ARG A 117 11.24 3.97 -1.84
CA ARG A 117 10.91 4.71 -3.06
C ARG A 117 9.42 5.05 -3.09
N ARG A 118 9.07 6.12 -3.80
CA ARG A 118 7.69 6.60 -3.90
C ARG A 118 7.25 6.61 -5.35
N SER A 119 6.04 6.14 -5.62
CA SER A 119 5.36 6.32 -6.90
C SER A 119 4.13 7.21 -6.73
N HIS A 120 3.84 8.04 -7.72
CA HIS A 120 2.53 8.67 -7.83
C HIS A 120 1.58 7.77 -8.62
N ILE A 121 0.39 7.53 -8.10
CA ILE A 121 -0.71 6.88 -8.82
C ILE A 121 -1.75 7.95 -9.13
N GLY A 122 -2.08 8.13 -10.41
CA GLY A 122 -3.02 9.17 -10.82
C GLY A 122 -3.37 9.13 -12.30
N ASP A 123 -4.20 10.08 -12.71
CA ASP A 123 -4.79 10.18 -14.06
C ASP A 123 -4.63 11.57 -14.66
N SER A 124 -3.83 12.44 -14.03
CA SER A 124 -3.62 13.82 -14.46
C SER A 124 -2.13 14.16 -14.51
N PRO A 125 -1.54 14.28 -15.71
CA PRO A 125 -0.14 14.67 -15.87
C PRO A 125 0.16 16.06 -15.28
N SER A 126 -0.81 16.98 -15.31
CA SER A 126 -0.62 18.31 -14.74
C SER A 126 -0.49 18.26 -13.21
N LEU A 127 -1.33 17.47 -12.52
CA LEU A 127 -1.23 17.27 -11.07
C LEU A 127 0.06 16.53 -10.71
N ALA A 128 0.41 15.48 -11.47
CA ALA A 128 1.67 14.74 -11.29
C ALA A 128 2.89 15.68 -11.37
N ARG A 129 2.93 16.53 -12.40
CA ARG A 129 4.02 17.52 -12.58
C ARG A 129 4.06 18.56 -11.46
N THR A 130 2.90 19.03 -11.01
CA THR A 130 2.80 20.11 -10.01
C THR A 130 3.21 19.64 -8.63
N TYR A 131 2.74 18.46 -8.21
CA TYR A 131 2.81 18.05 -6.81
C TYR A 131 3.74 16.87 -6.53
N PHE A 132 4.04 16.03 -7.52
CA PHE A 132 4.75 14.76 -7.29
C PHE A 132 6.09 14.65 -8.01
N TRP A 133 6.33 15.48 -9.04
CA TRP A 133 7.53 15.39 -9.90
C TRP A 133 8.85 15.41 -9.16
N LYS A 134 8.94 16.18 -8.07
CA LYS A 134 10.17 16.33 -7.29
C LYS A 134 10.35 15.25 -6.22
N ASP A 135 9.28 14.57 -5.84
CA ASP A 135 9.23 13.76 -4.62
C ASP A 135 8.97 12.26 -4.87
N CYS A 136 8.53 11.92 -6.08
CA CYS A 136 8.31 10.55 -6.53
C CYS A 136 9.35 10.11 -7.57
N ASP A 137 9.76 8.84 -7.46
CA ASP A 137 10.72 8.19 -8.34
C ASP A 137 10.06 7.51 -9.55
N VAL A 138 8.75 7.28 -9.48
CA VAL A 138 7.97 6.51 -10.46
C VAL A 138 6.57 7.13 -10.62
N PHE A 139 5.99 7.05 -11.81
CA PHE A 139 4.66 7.53 -12.11
C PHE A 139 3.81 6.39 -12.70
N SER A 140 2.86 5.89 -11.92
CA SER A 140 1.88 4.89 -12.33
C SER A 140 0.62 5.62 -12.80
N MET A 141 0.68 6.14 -14.03
CA MET A 141 -0.38 6.97 -14.58
C MET A 141 -1.41 6.15 -15.34
N ALA A 142 -2.68 6.56 -15.30
CA ALA A 142 -3.70 6.04 -16.20
C ALA A 142 -3.24 6.27 -17.65
N PHE A 143 -3.09 5.19 -18.42
CA PHE A 143 -2.48 5.25 -19.75
C PHE A 143 -3.16 6.26 -20.68
N GLY A 144 -4.50 6.32 -20.70
CA GLY A 144 -5.25 7.28 -21.52
C GLY A 144 -5.04 8.75 -21.14
N SER A 145 -4.44 9.05 -19.98
CA SER A 145 -4.04 10.42 -19.61
C SER A 145 -2.69 10.84 -20.19
N LEU A 146 -1.91 9.87 -20.68
CA LEU A 146 -0.61 10.09 -21.31
C LEU A 146 -0.70 10.19 -22.83
N THR A 147 -1.82 9.76 -23.43
CA THR A 147 -2.01 9.77 -24.87
C THR A 147 -2.48 11.15 -25.35
N SER A 148 -1.94 11.59 -26.48
CA SER A 148 -2.35 12.80 -27.18
C SER A 148 -2.48 12.54 -28.69
N ALA A 149 -2.88 13.57 -29.45
CA ALA A 149 -2.85 13.49 -30.91
C ALA A 149 -1.44 13.20 -31.48
N ASP A 150 -0.39 13.49 -30.70
CA ASP A 150 1.00 13.26 -31.08
C ASP A 150 1.50 11.84 -30.74
N GLY A 151 0.70 11.03 -30.02
CA GLY A 151 1.05 9.65 -29.64
C GLY A 151 1.06 9.37 -28.13
N GLU A 152 1.69 8.25 -27.76
CA GLU A 152 1.96 7.79 -26.38
C GLU A 152 3.40 8.10 -25.94
#